data_AF-E8ZJI5-F1
#
_entry.id   AF-E8ZJI5-F1
#
_cell.length_a   1.000
_cell.length_b   1.000
_cell.length_c   1.000
_cell.angle_alpha   90.00
_cell.angle_beta   90.00
_cell.angle_gamma   90.00
#
_symmetry.space_group_name_H-M   'P 1'
#
loop_
_entity.id
_entity.type
_entity.pdbx_description
1 polymer ?
#
loop_
_entity_poly.entity_id
_entity_poly.type
_entity_poly.pdbx_seq_one_letter_code
_entity_poly.pdbx_strand_id
1 'polypeptide(L)'
;MKTTSAILTGTAATGGVVGGGVLANSLISKSASKETLGDYFNSKKLTLISSLEDSKEDKQWSEEFTLDQANIKKYDSKITDKEKLKSWCQDSLKLEKEKNKELIPHLEKWCVLGTIESRLLRSGSELIGDSEEAEWTKIYNKHTTSEDRAKVNLTGTKEQNTNNKTTDIQTIKQFCTDKKGRTFLAEEKASVYDVVIQWCTKDKSTGAVSPA
;
A
#
# COMPACT_ATOMS: atom_id res chain seq x y z
N MET A 1 -38.66 -57.30 -40.90
CA MET A 1 -40.11 -57.37 -41.18
C MET A 1 -40.84 -56.43 -40.23
N LYS A 2 -41.79 -55.66 -40.78
CA LYS A 2 -42.82 -54.82 -40.12
C LYS A 2 -42.38 -53.45 -39.53
N THR A 3 -42.43 -52.47 -40.44
CA THR A 3 -42.93 -51.09 -40.31
C THR A 3 -43.93 -50.84 -39.17
N THR A 4 -43.87 -49.67 -38.52
CA THR A 4 -45.03 -48.77 -38.36
C THR A 4 -44.57 -47.33 -38.06
N SER A 5 -44.84 -46.41 -38.98
CA SER A 5 -44.85 -44.96 -38.76
C SER A 5 -46.14 -44.58 -38.02
N ALA A 6 -46.06 -43.67 -37.05
CA ALA A 6 -47.24 -43.00 -36.51
C ALA A 6 -47.11 -41.48 -36.75
N ILE A 7 -47.87 -41.01 -37.73
CA ILE A 7 -48.15 -39.60 -38.00
C ILE A 7 -49.30 -39.21 -37.07
N LEU A 8 -49.12 -38.19 -36.24
CA LEU A 8 -50.22 -37.52 -35.54
C LEU A 8 -50.29 -36.06 -35.99
N THR A 9 -51.17 -35.90 -36.98
CA THR A 9 -52.03 -34.75 -37.31
C THR A 9 -51.96 -33.56 -36.39
N GLY A 10 -51.58 -32.42 -36.98
CA GLY A 10 -51.72 -31.10 -36.38
C GLY A 10 -53.18 -30.65 -36.32
N THR A 11 -53.55 -30.07 -35.18
CA THR A 11 -54.72 -29.21 -35.01
C THR A 11 -54.22 -27.77 -34.88
N ALA A 12 -54.49 -26.96 -35.90
CA ALA A 12 -54.46 -25.51 -35.79
C ALA A 12 -55.71 -25.08 -35.02
N ALA A 13 -55.52 -24.54 -33.81
CA ALA A 13 -56.55 -23.81 -33.08
C ALA A 13 -56.04 -22.38 -32.88
N THR A 14 -56.64 -21.46 -33.63
CA THR A 14 -56.56 -20.02 -33.45
C THR A 14 -57.34 -19.62 -32.20
N GLY A 15 -56.70 -18.92 -31.25
CA GLY A 15 -57.37 -18.09 -30.25
C GLY A 15 -57.21 -18.55 -28.79
N GLY A 16 -56.61 -17.68 -27.96
CA GLY A 16 -56.70 -17.73 -26.50
C GLY A 16 -55.36 -17.73 -25.77
N VAL A 17 -54.87 -16.54 -25.39
CA VAL A 17 -53.78 -16.38 -24.41
C VAL A 17 -54.35 -16.58 -23.00
N VAL A 18 -54.02 -17.69 -22.32
CA VAL A 18 -54.23 -17.78 -20.86
C VAL A 18 -53.16 -18.66 -20.22
N GLY A 19 -52.23 -17.99 -19.54
CA GLY A 19 -51.62 -18.35 -18.25
C GLY A 19 -51.00 -19.74 -18.06
N GLY A 20 -49.70 -19.77 -17.73
CA GLY A 20 -49.18 -20.84 -16.87
C GLY A 20 -47.83 -21.45 -17.22
N GLY A 21 -46.93 -20.73 -17.90
CA GLY A 21 -45.51 -21.11 -17.91
C GLY A 21 -44.90 -20.80 -16.55
N VAL A 22 -44.71 -21.81 -15.70
CA VAL A 22 -43.95 -21.67 -14.45
C VAL A 22 -42.49 -21.39 -14.83
N LEU A 23 -42.15 -20.10 -14.86
CA LEU A 23 -40.78 -19.63 -14.90
C LEU A 23 -40.11 -20.06 -13.59
N ALA A 24 -39.45 -21.21 -13.60
CA ALA A 24 -38.45 -21.58 -12.61
C ALA A 24 -37.22 -20.69 -12.81
N ASN A 25 -37.35 -19.41 -12.50
CA ASN A 25 -36.23 -18.47 -12.33
C ASN A 25 -36.14 -17.97 -10.88
N SER A 26 -36.63 -18.79 -9.95
CA SER A 26 -36.32 -18.67 -8.53
C SER A 26 -35.01 -19.41 -8.28
N LEU A 27 -34.10 -18.80 -7.52
CA LEU A 27 -32.81 -19.31 -7.01
C LEU A 27 -31.50 -18.83 -7.68
N ILE A 28 -31.52 -17.75 -8.48
CA ILE A 28 -30.32 -16.89 -8.60
C ILE A 28 -30.66 -15.45 -8.19
N SER A 29 -31.41 -15.29 -7.10
CA SER A 29 -31.06 -14.24 -6.16
C SER A 29 -29.79 -14.71 -5.45
N LYS A 30 -28.64 -14.58 -6.13
CA LYS A 30 -27.37 -14.41 -5.41
C LYS A 30 -27.68 -13.29 -4.43
N SER A 31 -27.84 -13.63 -3.16
CA SER A 31 -27.65 -12.69 -2.07
C SER A 31 -26.41 -11.89 -2.46
N ALA A 32 -26.58 -10.60 -2.78
CA ALA A 32 -25.46 -9.75 -3.10
C ALA A 32 -24.49 -9.90 -1.93
N SER A 33 -23.42 -10.68 -2.13
CA SER A 33 -22.40 -10.91 -1.12
C SER A 33 -21.90 -9.51 -0.79
N LYS A 34 -22.25 -9.06 0.41
CA LYS A 34 -22.02 -7.68 0.79
C LYS A 34 -20.50 -7.47 0.79
N GLU A 35 -20.04 -6.56 -0.06
CA GLU A 35 -18.61 -6.23 -0.20
C GLU A 35 -18.04 -5.90 1.18
N THR A 36 -16.98 -6.61 1.57
CA THR A 36 -16.26 -6.33 2.82
C THR A 36 -15.24 -5.21 2.60
N LEU A 37 -14.71 -4.64 3.69
CA LEU A 37 -13.59 -3.70 3.61
C LEU A 37 -12.35 -4.37 3.00
N GLY A 38 -12.12 -5.66 3.25
CA GLY A 38 -11.07 -6.44 2.60
C GLY A 38 -11.25 -6.55 1.09
N ASP A 39 -12.48 -6.83 0.62
CA ASP A 39 -12.80 -6.87 -0.82
C ASP A 39 -12.53 -5.52 -1.49
N TYR A 40 -12.85 -4.41 -0.80
CA TYR A 40 -12.55 -3.07 -1.28
C TYR A 40 -11.05 -2.86 -1.54
N PHE A 41 -10.19 -3.17 -0.57
CA PHE A 41 -8.73 -3.00 -0.75
C PHE A 41 -8.18 -3.92 -1.84
N ASN A 42 -8.65 -5.16 -1.91
CA ASN A 42 -8.29 -6.09 -2.98
C ASN A 42 -8.70 -5.57 -4.37
N SER A 43 -9.90 -4.99 -4.50
CA SER A 43 -10.38 -4.38 -5.74
C SER A 43 -9.52 -3.19 -6.19
N LYS A 44 -8.91 -2.48 -5.24
CA LYS A 44 -7.96 -1.39 -5.48
C LYS A 44 -6.54 -1.87 -5.74
N LYS A 45 -6.29 -3.19 -5.75
CA LYS A 45 -4.96 -3.80 -5.87
C LYS A 45 -4.00 -3.33 -4.77
N LEU A 46 -4.54 -2.99 -3.61
CA LEU A 46 -3.75 -2.62 -2.44
C LEU A 46 -3.36 -3.89 -1.69
N THR A 47 -2.09 -3.97 -1.29
CA THR A 47 -1.56 -5.16 -0.61
C THR A 47 -1.76 -5.01 0.88
N LEU A 48 -2.51 -5.94 1.48
CA LEU A 48 -2.71 -6.00 2.92
C LEU A 48 -1.46 -6.56 3.60
N ILE A 49 -1.08 -6.05 4.77
CA ILE A 49 0.05 -6.57 5.55
C ILE A 49 -0.15 -8.06 5.84
N SER A 50 -1.37 -8.46 6.20
CA SER A 50 -1.75 -9.85 6.49
C SER A 50 -1.67 -10.81 5.30
N SER A 51 -1.30 -10.33 4.11
CA SER A 51 -1.06 -11.18 2.93
C SER A 51 0.42 -11.53 2.73
N LEU A 52 1.31 -10.95 3.55
CA LEU A 52 2.73 -11.28 3.58
C LEU A 52 2.97 -12.66 4.21
N GLU A 53 4.11 -13.26 3.88
CA GLU A 53 4.61 -14.45 4.58
C GLU A 53 4.87 -14.15 6.07
N ASP A 54 4.53 -15.08 6.97
CA ASP A 54 4.52 -14.89 8.42
C ASP A 54 5.76 -14.18 8.99
N SER A 55 6.97 -14.56 8.55
CA SER A 55 8.22 -13.96 9.04
C SER A 55 8.40 -12.50 8.61
N LYS A 56 7.81 -12.11 7.48
CA LYS A 56 7.82 -10.74 6.95
C LYS A 56 6.68 -9.93 7.55
N GLU A 57 5.52 -10.57 7.72
CA GLU A 57 4.33 -10.00 8.32
C GLU A 57 4.62 -9.46 9.72
N ASP A 58 5.26 -10.26 10.58
CA ASP A 58 5.54 -9.88 11.97
C ASP A 58 6.42 -8.62 12.08
N LYS A 59 7.49 -8.56 11.26
CA LYS A 59 8.38 -7.40 11.18
C LYS A 59 7.63 -6.18 10.66
N GLN A 60 6.75 -6.37 9.68
CA GLN A 60 5.95 -5.30 9.11
C GLN A 60 5.02 -4.68 10.16
N TRP A 61 4.31 -5.51 10.94
CA TRP A 61 3.44 -5.01 12.02
C TRP A 61 4.22 -4.25 13.08
N SER A 62 5.41 -4.73 13.45
CA SER A 62 6.28 -4.04 14.40
C SER A 62 6.66 -2.64 13.92
N GLU A 63 7.02 -2.52 12.64
CA GLU A 63 7.37 -1.25 12.01
C GLU A 63 6.17 -0.29 11.90
N GLU A 64 4.99 -0.77 11.51
CA GLU A 64 3.78 0.07 11.40
C GLU A 64 3.28 0.56 12.76
N PHE A 65 3.28 -0.31 13.77
CA PHE A 65 2.87 0.07 15.12
C PHE A 65 3.83 1.10 15.72
N THR A 66 5.15 0.90 15.59
CA THR A 66 6.15 1.82 16.14
C THR A 66 6.06 3.20 15.51
N LEU A 67 5.84 3.26 14.19
CA LEU A 67 5.77 4.52 13.45
C LEU A 67 4.64 5.45 13.93
N ASP A 68 3.49 4.88 14.28
CA ASP A 68 2.26 5.67 14.50
C ASP A 68 1.57 5.34 15.82
N GLN A 69 2.34 4.80 16.78
CA GLN A 69 1.85 4.29 18.06
C GLN A 69 0.95 5.30 18.78
N ALA A 70 1.36 6.58 18.83
CA ALA A 70 0.61 7.63 19.52
C ALA A 70 -0.78 7.85 18.89
N ASN A 71 -0.87 7.87 17.57
CA ASN A 71 -2.15 8.05 16.87
C ASN A 71 -3.03 6.80 16.93
N ILE A 72 -2.42 5.62 16.88
CA ILE A 72 -3.14 4.34 17.05
C ILE A 72 -3.78 4.27 18.44
N LYS A 73 -3.00 4.55 19.50
CA LYS A 73 -3.52 4.56 20.89
C LYS A 73 -4.56 5.65 21.13
N LYS A 74 -4.44 6.80 20.44
CA LYS A 74 -5.43 7.87 20.48
C LYS A 74 -6.74 7.46 19.81
N TYR A 75 -6.67 6.69 18.73
CA TYR A 75 -7.83 6.18 18.01
C TYR A 75 -8.55 5.10 18.82
N ASP A 76 -7.81 4.10 19.30
CA ASP A 76 -8.34 3.08 20.21
C ASP A 76 -7.27 2.71 21.26
N SER A 77 -7.52 3.12 22.49
CA SER A 77 -6.66 2.85 23.65
C SER A 77 -6.44 1.35 23.94
N LYS A 78 -7.28 0.47 23.40
CA LYS A 78 -7.13 -1.00 23.53
C LYS A 78 -6.02 -1.55 22.65
N ILE A 79 -5.64 -0.84 21.59
CA ILE A 79 -4.54 -1.21 20.69
C ILE A 79 -3.22 -0.81 21.33
N THR A 80 -2.69 -1.70 22.16
CA THR A 80 -1.54 -1.44 23.03
C THR A 80 -0.22 -1.98 22.49
N ASP A 81 -0.27 -2.90 21.52
CA ASP A 81 0.87 -3.55 20.88
C ASP A 81 0.56 -3.88 19.39
N LYS A 82 1.54 -4.48 18.71
CA LYS A 82 1.43 -4.84 17.29
C LYS A 82 0.43 -5.99 17.07
N GLU A 83 0.29 -6.90 18.02
CA GLU A 83 -0.62 -8.05 17.96
C GLU A 83 -2.08 -7.60 18.02
N LYS A 84 -2.39 -6.62 18.88
CA LYS A 84 -3.69 -5.97 18.95
C LYS A 84 -3.99 -5.18 17.68
N LEU A 85 -3.00 -4.50 17.11
CA LEU A 85 -3.18 -3.81 15.82
C LEU A 85 -3.50 -4.82 14.71
N LYS A 86 -2.73 -5.90 14.62
CA LYS A 86 -2.94 -7.00 13.66
C LYS A 86 -4.36 -7.57 13.80
N SER A 87 -4.79 -7.92 15.02
CA SER A 87 -6.13 -8.43 15.27
C SER A 87 -7.21 -7.43 14.87
N TRP A 88 -7.06 -6.16 15.25
CA TRP A 88 -8.01 -5.10 14.89
C TRP A 88 -8.13 -4.95 13.38
N CYS A 89 -7.02 -4.96 12.64
CA CYS A 89 -7.01 -4.93 11.18
C CYS A 89 -7.74 -6.12 10.59
N GLN A 90 -7.41 -7.35 11.03
CA GLN A 90 -8.02 -8.58 10.51
C GLN A 90 -9.53 -8.65 10.74
N ASP A 91 -10.00 -8.18 11.89
CA ASP A 91 -11.43 -8.19 12.20
C ASP A 91 -12.18 -7.06 11.48
N SER A 92 -11.57 -5.88 11.41
CA SER A 92 -12.15 -4.73 10.69
C SER A 92 -12.28 -4.99 9.20
N LEU A 93 -11.32 -5.69 8.58
CA LEU A 93 -11.37 -6.03 7.15
C LEU A 93 -12.56 -6.95 6.78
N LYS A 94 -13.09 -7.72 7.73
CA LYS A 94 -14.26 -8.60 7.52
C LYS A 94 -15.59 -7.85 7.57
N LEU A 95 -15.59 -6.59 8.02
CA LEU A 95 -16.80 -5.81 8.17
C LEU A 95 -17.38 -5.38 6.80
N GLU A 96 -18.71 -5.27 6.74
CA GLU A 96 -19.44 -4.79 5.57
C GLU A 96 -19.04 -3.34 5.25
N LYS A 97 -18.46 -3.11 4.06
CA LYS A 97 -17.93 -1.80 3.64
C LYS A 97 -18.97 -0.70 3.73
N GLU A 98 -20.18 -0.95 3.23
CA GLU A 98 -21.23 0.09 3.15
C GLU A 98 -21.60 0.70 4.50
N LYS A 99 -21.43 -0.06 5.59
CA LYS A 99 -21.74 0.38 6.96
C LYS A 99 -20.54 0.93 7.72
N ASN A 100 -19.32 0.73 7.21
CA ASN A 100 -18.08 0.98 7.93
C ASN A 100 -17.06 1.76 7.06
N LYS A 101 -17.54 2.64 6.17
CA LYS A 101 -16.69 3.39 5.22
C LYS A 101 -15.71 4.32 5.94
N GLU A 102 -16.07 4.78 7.14
CA GLU A 102 -15.24 5.60 8.01
C GLU A 102 -13.96 4.88 8.46
N LEU A 103 -13.92 3.54 8.44
CA LEU A 103 -12.71 2.77 8.77
C LEU A 103 -11.69 2.74 7.65
N ILE A 104 -12.09 3.02 6.40
CA ILE A 104 -11.20 2.96 5.22
C ILE A 104 -9.90 3.74 5.42
N PRO A 105 -9.90 5.04 5.80
CA PRO A 105 -8.64 5.78 5.97
C PRO A 105 -7.75 5.20 7.07
N HIS A 106 -8.31 4.58 8.10
CA HIS A 106 -7.54 3.93 9.17
C HIS A 106 -6.93 2.61 8.71
N LEU A 107 -7.72 1.80 8.00
CA LEU A 107 -7.27 0.53 7.42
C LEU A 107 -6.21 0.76 6.33
N GLU A 108 -6.38 1.76 5.49
CA GLU A 108 -5.39 2.15 4.49
C GLU A 108 -4.08 2.62 5.14
N LYS A 109 -4.18 3.34 6.27
CA LYS A 109 -3.01 3.84 6.98
C LYS A 109 -2.25 2.76 7.74
N TRP A 110 -2.93 1.78 8.33
CA TRP A 110 -2.31 0.85 9.29
C TRP A 110 -2.31 -0.62 8.87
N CYS A 111 -3.20 -1.03 7.97
CA CYS A 111 -3.37 -2.44 7.58
C CYS A 111 -2.92 -2.74 6.14
N VAL A 112 -2.75 -1.70 5.32
CA VAL A 112 -2.24 -1.77 3.95
C VAL A 112 -0.76 -1.41 3.93
N LEU A 113 0.01 -2.04 3.06
CA LEU A 113 1.40 -1.65 2.82
C LEU A 113 1.46 -0.26 2.17
N GLY A 114 1.97 0.70 2.92
CA GLY A 114 2.25 2.04 2.42
C GLY A 114 3.46 2.09 1.50
N THR A 115 3.59 3.19 0.76
CA THR A 115 4.82 3.52 0.05
C THR A 115 5.85 4.10 1.02
N ILE A 116 7.12 4.14 0.59
CA ILE A 116 8.17 4.83 1.35
C ILE A 116 7.79 6.30 1.58
N GLU A 117 7.27 6.98 0.57
CA GLU A 117 6.79 8.36 0.66
C GLU A 117 5.68 8.53 1.71
N SER A 118 4.63 7.70 1.69
CA SER A 118 3.55 7.83 2.68
C SER A 118 4.05 7.58 4.11
N ARG A 119 5.06 6.70 4.26
CA ARG A 119 5.72 6.43 5.53
C ARG A 119 6.56 7.61 6.01
N LEU A 120 7.29 8.29 5.12
CA LEU A 120 8.07 9.49 5.43
C LEU A 120 7.19 10.66 5.89
N LEU A 121 6.05 10.86 5.22
CA LEU A 121 5.07 11.87 5.63
C LEU A 121 4.55 11.61 7.05
N ARG A 122 4.32 10.34 7.41
CA ARG A 122 3.90 9.94 8.77
C ARG A 122 4.99 10.10 9.81
N SER A 123 6.27 9.94 9.45
CA SER A 123 7.40 10.13 10.37
C SER A 123 7.83 11.61 10.51
N GLY A 124 7.17 12.52 9.78
CA GLY A 124 7.50 13.94 9.74
C GLY A 124 8.82 14.24 9.03
N SER A 125 9.27 13.34 8.15
CA SER A 125 10.41 13.60 7.28
C SER A 125 9.93 14.27 5.99
N GLU A 126 10.63 15.31 5.57
CA GLU A 126 10.31 16.05 4.35
C GLU A 126 11.24 15.62 3.21
N LEU A 127 10.67 15.21 2.08
CA LEU A 127 11.44 14.92 0.87
C LEU A 127 12.02 16.20 0.28
N ILE A 128 13.21 16.11 -0.30
CA ILE A 128 13.80 17.20 -1.06
C ILE A 128 13.06 17.32 -2.40
N GLY A 129 12.57 18.51 -2.71
CA GLY A 129 11.93 18.85 -3.98
C GLY A 129 12.94 18.98 -5.12
N ASP A 130 12.52 18.68 -6.34
CA ASP A 130 13.40 18.66 -7.52
C ASP A 130 14.08 20.01 -7.79
N SER A 131 13.45 21.12 -7.41
CA SER A 131 13.96 22.49 -7.57
C SER A 131 14.86 22.98 -6.42
N GLU A 132 15.03 22.20 -5.35
CA GLU A 132 15.77 22.59 -4.15
C GLU A 132 17.28 22.31 -4.28
N GLU A 133 17.94 22.97 -5.25
CA GLU A 133 19.35 22.74 -5.59
C GLU A 133 20.34 22.86 -4.41
N ALA A 134 20.02 23.73 -3.45
CA ALA A 134 20.81 23.89 -2.24
C ALA A 134 20.78 22.62 -1.36
N GLU A 135 19.61 22.00 -1.20
CA GLU A 135 19.44 20.78 -0.41
C GLU A 135 20.10 19.59 -1.11
N TRP A 136 19.95 19.46 -2.43
CA TRP A 136 20.65 18.43 -3.20
C TRP A 136 22.17 18.57 -3.13
N THR A 137 22.67 19.81 -3.16
CA THR A 137 24.10 20.07 -2.94
C THR A 137 24.55 19.67 -1.54
N LYS A 138 23.73 19.89 -0.50
CA LYS A 138 24.05 19.45 0.87
C LYS A 138 24.13 17.94 0.97
N ILE A 139 23.15 17.20 0.45
CA ILE A 139 23.17 15.73 0.41
C ILE A 139 24.41 15.21 -0.31
N TYR A 140 24.69 15.73 -1.51
CA TYR A 140 25.89 15.38 -2.27
C TYR A 140 27.17 15.61 -1.45
N ASN A 141 27.23 16.72 -0.73
CA ASN A 141 28.40 17.07 0.06
C ASN A 141 28.59 16.22 1.32
N LYS A 142 27.50 15.70 1.89
CA LYS A 142 27.45 14.90 3.11
C LYS A 142 27.98 13.47 2.89
N HIS A 143 27.78 12.91 1.70
CA HIS A 143 28.14 11.52 1.39
C HIS A 143 29.39 11.44 0.53
N THR A 144 30.55 11.30 1.19
CA THR A 144 31.86 11.37 0.53
C THR A 144 32.46 10.02 0.20
N THR A 145 32.15 8.97 0.97
CA THR A 145 32.76 7.65 0.84
C THR A 145 32.18 6.87 -0.34
N SER A 146 32.98 5.98 -0.93
CA SER A 146 32.52 5.11 -2.02
C SER A 146 31.41 4.16 -1.60
N GLU A 147 31.45 3.68 -0.36
CA GLU A 147 30.46 2.75 0.21
C GLU A 147 29.08 3.40 0.33
N ASP A 148 29.01 4.64 0.83
CA ASP A 148 27.73 5.36 0.91
C ASP A 148 27.21 5.70 -0.48
N ARG A 149 28.07 6.19 -1.36
CA ARG A 149 27.75 6.57 -2.73
C ARG A 149 27.23 5.38 -3.56
N ALA A 150 27.79 4.19 -3.35
CA ALA A 150 27.33 2.98 -4.02
C ALA A 150 25.87 2.62 -3.71
N LYS A 151 25.34 3.01 -2.54
CA LYS A 151 23.93 2.75 -2.16
C LYS A 151 22.92 3.44 -3.09
N VAL A 152 23.36 4.49 -3.78
CA VAL A 152 22.57 5.25 -4.76
C VAL A 152 23.13 5.13 -6.18
N ASN A 153 23.88 4.05 -6.46
CA ASN A 153 24.49 3.76 -7.76
C ASN A 153 25.55 4.77 -8.23
N LEU A 154 26.15 5.52 -7.31
CA LEU A 154 27.31 6.36 -7.62
C LEU A 154 28.60 5.54 -7.46
N THR A 155 29.63 5.90 -8.22
CA THR A 155 30.94 5.24 -8.16
C THR A 155 31.98 6.15 -7.52
N GLY A 156 33.01 5.53 -6.92
CA GLY A 156 34.14 6.24 -6.30
C GLY A 156 33.76 7.13 -5.12
N THR A 157 34.77 7.81 -4.59
CA THR A 157 34.60 8.86 -3.58
C THR A 157 34.11 10.16 -4.23
N LYS A 158 33.62 11.10 -3.40
CA LYS A 158 33.25 12.44 -3.86
C LYS A 158 34.45 13.18 -4.43
N GLU A 159 35.61 13.07 -3.80
CA GLU A 159 36.84 13.76 -4.18
C GLU A 159 37.28 13.37 -5.59
N GLN A 160 37.17 12.07 -5.92
CA GLN A 160 37.42 11.53 -7.25
C GLN A 160 36.43 12.01 -8.31
N ASN A 161 35.24 12.45 -7.90
CA ASN A 161 34.12 12.82 -8.79
C ASN A 161 33.75 14.31 -8.70
N THR A 162 34.67 15.16 -8.23
CA THR A 162 34.40 16.60 -8.06
C THR A 162 33.90 17.28 -9.35
N ASN A 163 34.39 16.83 -10.52
CA ASN A 163 33.97 17.34 -11.83
C ASN A 163 32.62 16.76 -12.32
N ASN A 164 32.10 15.72 -11.67
CA ASN A 164 30.87 15.02 -12.06
C ASN A 164 29.68 15.40 -11.17
N LYS A 165 29.81 16.42 -10.31
CA LYS A 165 28.78 16.82 -9.33
C LYS A 165 27.35 16.91 -9.92
N THR A 166 27.20 17.55 -11.07
CA THR A 166 25.88 17.70 -11.71
C THR A 166 25.27 16.36 -12.10
N THR A 167 26.06 15.47 -12.69
CA THR A 167 25.65 14.12 -13.06
C THR A 167 25.31 13.30 -11.82
N ASP A 168 26.14 13.37 -10.77
CA ASP A 168 25.89 12.65 -9.52
C ASP A 168 24.59 13.09 -8.86
N ILE A 169 24.31 14.41 -8.82
CA ILE A 169 23.05 14.95 -8.30
C ILE A 169 21.85 14.43 -9.11
N GLN A 170 21.95 14.37 -10.44
CA GLN A 170 20.89 13.80 -11.28
C GLN A 170 20.64 12.33 -10.95
N THR A 171 21.70 11.53 -10.75
CA THR A 171 21.58 10.13 -10.34
C THR A 171 20.92 9.99 -8.97
N ILE A 172 21.26 10.85 -8.00
CA ILE A 172 20.61 10.87 -6.67
C ILE A 172 19.11 11.22 -6.81
N LYS A 173 18.76 12.26 -7.58
CA LYS A 173 17.35 12.64 -7.83
C LYS A 173 16.55 11.50 -8.47
N GLN A 174 17.15 10.82 -9.45
CA GLN A 174 16.54 9.66 -10.10
C GLN A 174 16.32 8.51 -9.11
N PHE A 175 17.34 8.18 -8.31
CA PHE A 175 17.21 7.18 -7.25
C PHE A 175 16.06 7.51 -6.30
N CYS A 176 15.98 8.76 -5.83
CA CYS A 176 14.93 9.19 -4.92
C CYS A 176 13.53 9.08 -5.54
N THR A 177 13.40 9.46 -6.81
CA THR A 177 12.15 9.35 -7.58
C THR A 177 11.71 7.90 -7.74
N ASP A 178 12.64 7.01 -8.08
CA ASP A 178 12.36 5.59 -8.29
C ASP A 178 12.01 4.86 -6.99
N LYS A 179 12.61 5.26 -5.87
CA LYS A 179 12.43 4.57 -4.59
C LYS A 179 11.26 5.11 -3.76
N LYS A 180 10.95 6.41 -3.80
CA LYS A 180 9.90 6.99 -2.92
C LYS A 180 8.51 6.36 -3.13
N GLY A 181 8.18 5.99 -4.37
CA GLY A 181 6.90 5.36 -4.71
C GLY A 181 6.85 3.85 -4.45
N ARG A 182 7.97 3.21 -4.10
CA ARG A 182 7.98 1.77 -3.81
C ARG A 182 7.28 1.48 -2.49
N THR A 183 6.66 0.31 -2.44
CA THR A 183 6.09 -0.25 -1.21
C THR A 183 7.19 -0.41 -0.16
N PHE A 184 6.91 0.01 1.07
CA PHE A 184 7.80 -0.21 2.20
C PHE A 184 7.67 -1.65 2.70
N LEU A 185 8.80 -2.34 2.80
CA LEU A 185 8.91 -3.66 3.42
C LEU A 185 9.91 -3.58 4.58
N ALA A 186 9.51 -4.07 5.75
CA ALA A 186 10.34 -4.01 6.96
C ALA A 186 11.68 -4.76 6.80
N GLU A 187 11.73 -5.83 6.01
CA GLU A 187 12.97 -6.58 5.74
C GLU A 187 13.98 -5.77 4.90
N GLU A 188 13.49 -4.83 4.09
CA GLU A 188 14.31 -3.96 3.24
C GLU A 188 14.57 -2.60 3.90
N LYS A 189 14.23 -2.42 5.17
CA LYS A 189 14.32 -1.13 5.85
C LYS A 189 15.73 -0.55 5.75
N ALA A 190 16.75 -1.31 6.16
CA ALA A 190 18.13 -0.84 6.19
C ALA A 190 18.72 -0.60 4.79
N SER A 191 18.33 -1.41 3.80
CA SER A 191 18.88 -1.36 2.44
C SER A 191 18.15 -0.41 1.50
N VAL A 192 16.90 -0.04 1.80
CA VAL A 192 16.06 0.80 0.95
C VAL A 192 15.51 2.00 1.71
N TYR A 193 14.71 1.78 2.76
CA TYR A 193 14.02 2.89 3.45
C TYR A 193 14.98 3.86 4.12
N ASP A 194 15.96 3.35 4.87
CA ASP A 194 16.95 4.16 5.58
C ASP A 194 17.88 4.88 4.58
N VAL A 195 18.16 4.26 3.43
CA VAL A 195 18.88 4.90 2.32
C VAL A 195 18.06 6.05 1.73
N VAL A 196 16.75 5.87 1.52
CA VAL A 196 15.88 6.96 1.06
C VAL A 196 15.81 8.09 2.09
N ILE A 197 15.71 7.80 3.39
CA ILE A 197 15.81 8.84 4.42
C ILE A 197 17.13 9.59 4.27
N GLN A 198 18.24 8.87 4.21
CA GLN A 198 19.57 9.44 4.20
C GLN A 198 19.83 10.34 2.97
N TRP A 199 19.32 9.96 1.81
CA TRP A 199 19.66 10.60 0.52
C TRP A 199 18.57 11.48 -0.07
N CYS A 200 17.32 11.34 0.37
CA CYS A 200 16.17 11.96 -0.28
C CYS A 200 15.37 12.89 0.63
N THR A 201 15.73 12.97 1.91
CA THR A 201 15.04 13.85 2.87
C THR A 201 15.92 15.02 3.27
N LYS A 202 15.27 16.14 3.57
CA LYS A 202 15.93 17.30 4.17
C LYS A 202 16.50 16.87 5.51
N ASP A 203 17.69 17.37 5.83
CA ASP A 203 18.19 17.26 7.19
C ASP A 203 17.15 17.86 8.12
N LYS A 204 16.76 17.13 9.17
CA LYS A 204 15.91 17.70 10.21
C LYS A 204 16.69 18.87 10.79
N SER A 205 16.27 20.09 10.46
CA SER A 205 16.67 21.29 11.16
C SER A 205 16.39 21.02 12.63
N THR A 206 17.44 20.70 13.39
CA THR A 206 17.40 20.76 14.84
C THR A 206 17.17 22.23 15.16
N GLY A 207 15.89 22.61 15.27
CA GLY A 207 15.52 23.84 15.94
C GLY A 207 16.22 23.81 17.29
N ALA A 208 17.11 24.77 17.50
CA ALA A 208 17.85 24.94 18.73
C ALA A 208 16.85 24.93 19.91
N VAL A 209 16.84 23.85 20.68
CA VAL A 209 16.29 23.88 22.02
C VAL A 209 17.36 24.58 22.86
N SER A 210 17.17 25.89 23.02
CA SER A 210 17.86 26.62 24.09
C SER A 210 17.42 25.99 25.42
N PRO A 211 18.34 25.55 26.27
CA PRO A 211 17.98 25.15 27.62
C PRO A 211 17.46 26.39 28.38
N ALA A 212 16.29 26.25 28.98
CA ALA A 212 15.84 27.10 30.08
C ALA A 212 16.14 26.38 31.40
#